data_AF-A0A6S7G6U4-F1
#
_entry.id   AF-A0A6S7G6U4-F1
#
_cell.length_a   1.000
_cell.length_b   1.000
_cell.length_c   1.000
_cell.angle_alpha   90.00
_cell.angle_beta   90.00
_cell.angle_gamma   90.00
#
_symmetry.space_group_name_H-M   'P 1'
#
loop_
_entity.id
_entity.type
_entity.pdbx_description
1 polymer ?
#
loop_
_entity_poly.entity_id
_entity_poly.type
_entity_poly.pdbx_seq_one_letter_code
_entity_poly.pdbx_strand_id
1 'polypeptide(L)'
;MLKRKHEDYLANIKHSFADNPTLFWSYHKAIHSNKQQSTIITHSDIIATTNPEKVNLFNSYFSSAFQPKSDRTCFEFNDASETVMQISEIQLETNEVCECLITLDTTKACGPDEIPARILKECALEISPSLCSLFNTSLKIGKVPDEWKKSNVTPVHKRDSRENVSNYRPISLLSIISKVMERCIHNRVYPILSALINKTQHGFL
;
A
#
# COMPACT_ATOMS: atom_id res chain seq x y z
N MET A 1 -20.08 -29.00 -20.37
CA MET A 1 -20.20 -28.23 -19.11
C MET A 1 -19.39 -26.92 -19.14
N LEU A 2 -18.14 -26.93 -19.61
CA LEU A 2 -17.27 -25.74 -19.64
C LEU A 2 -17.75 -24.65 -20.61
N LYS A 3 -18.19 -25.03 -21.81
CA LYS A 3 -18.69 -24.09 -22.84
C LYS A 3 -19.92 -23.30 -22.38
N ARG A 4 -20.90 -23.98 -21.77
CA ARG A 4 -22.09 -23.35 -21.18
C ARG A 4 -21.73 -22.35 -20.08
N LYS A 5 -20.86 -22.74 -19.14
CA LYS A 5 -20.38 -21.82 -18.09
C LYS A 5 -19.66 -20.59 -18.65
N HIS A 6 -18.93 -20.74 -19.76
CA HIS A 6 -18.29 -19.63 -20.43
C HIS A 6 -19.30 -18.71 -21.12
N GLU A 7 -20.30 -19.26 -21.81
CA GLU A 7 -21.40 -18.49 -22.40
C GLU A 7 -22.20 -17.71 -21.35
N ASP A 8 -22.52 -18.35 -20.21
CA ASP A 8 -23.18 -17.71 -19.06
C ASP A 8 -22.33 -16.54 -18.50
N TYR A 9 -21.01 -16.73 -18.42
CA TYR A 9 -20.07 -15.70 -17.98
C TYR A 9 -20.00 -14.51 -18.95
N LEU A 10 -20.01 -14.75 -20.27
CA LEU A 10 -20.02 -13.68 -21.27
C LEU A 10 -21.35 -12.90 -21.28
N ALA A 11 -22.47 -13.59 -21.08
CA ALA A 11 -23.77 -12.96 -20.94
C ALA A 11 -23.80 -12.02 -19.71
N ASN A 12 -23.23 -12.46 -18.59
CA ASN A 12 -23.07 -11.63 -17.40
C ASN A 12 -22.19 -10.39 -17.64
N ILE A 13 -21.07 -10.52 -18.36
CA ILE A 13 -20.22 -9.37 -18.72
C ILE A 13 -21.00 -8.34 -19.55
N LYS A 14 -21.78 -8.79 -20.55
CA LYS A 14 -22.57 -7.91 -21.41
C LYS A 14 -23.65 -7.17 -20.62
N HIS A 15 -24.35 -7.88 -19.73
CA HIS A 15 -25.42 -7.30 -18.92
C HIS A 15 -24.89 -6.33 -17.87
N SER A 16 -23.73 -6.62 -17.28
CA SER A 16 -23.13 -5.77 -16.24
C SER A 16 -22.30 -4.60 -16.78
N PHE A 17 -22.18 -4.43 -18.11
CA PHE A 17 -21.33 -3.38 -18.67
C PHE A 17 -21.76 -1.96 -18.28
N ALA A 18 -23.07 -1.70 -18.23
CA ALA A 18 -23.61 -0.39 -17.86
C ALA A 18 -23.41 -0.06 -16.37
N ASP A 19 -23.51 -1.07 -15.49
CA ASP A 19 -23.46 -0.91 -14.04
C ASP A 19 -22.05 -1.09 -13.45
N ASN A 20 -21.23 -1.94 -14.08
CA ASN A 20 -19.88 -2.30 -13.65
C ASN A 20 -18.96 -2.61 -14.85
N PRO A 21 -18.44 -1.57 -15.54
CA PRO A 21 -17.55 -1.74 -16.69
C PRO A 21 -16.23 -2.45 -16.34
N THR A 22 -15.90 -2.58 -15.05
CA THR A 22 -14.67 -3.24 -14.55
C THR A 22 -14.58 -4.71 -14.98
N LEU A 23 -15.71 -5.42 -15.01
CA LEU A 23 -15.78 -6.83 -15.43
C LEU A 23 -15.38 -7.01 -16.90
N PHE A 24 -15.89 -6.13 -17.76
CA PHE A 24 -15.53 -6.11 -19.18
C PHE A 24 -14.05 -5.78 -19.38
N TRP A 25 -13.54 -4.73 -18.74
CA TRP A 25 -12.13 -4.34 -18.88
C TRP A 25 -11.18 -5.42 -18.32
N SER A 26 -11.57 -6.12 -17.26
CA SER A 26 -10.84 -7.28 -16.73
C SER A 26 -10.78 -8.41 -17.75
N TYR A 27 -11.91 -8.79 -18.36
CA TYR A 27 -11.99 -9.83 -19.38
C TYR A 27 -11.21 -9.47 -20.65
N HIS A 28 -11.40 -8.25 -21.17
CA HIS A 28 -10.67 -7.72 -22.32
C HIS A 28 -9.15 -7.75 -22.07
N LYS A 29 -8.72 -7.29 -20.88
CA LYS A 29 -7.31 -7.36 -20.48
C LYS A 29 -6.81 -8.81 -20.38
N ALA A 30 -7.60 -9.74 -19.87
CA ALA A 30 -7.17 -11.15 -19.76
C ALA A 30 -6.92 -11.79 -21.13
N ILE A 31 -7.74 -11.46 -22.14
CA ILE A 31 -7.60 -11.99 -23.50
C ILE A 31 -6.48 -11.32 -24.28
N HIS A 32 -6.32 -10.00 -24.11
CA HIS A 32 -5.38 -9.21 -24.89
C HIS A 32 -4.06 -8.92 -24.17
N SER A 33 -3.91 -9.25 -22.88
CA SER A 33 -2.62 -9.10 -22.21
C SER A 33 -1.71 -10.25 -22.62
N ASN A 34 -0.88 -10.00 -23.64
CA ASN A 34 0.31 -10.80 -23.84
C ASN A 34 1.31 -10.43 -22.73
N LYS A 35 1.25 -11.13 -21.58
CA LYS A 35 2.24 -10.98 -20.51
C LYS A 35 3.52 -11.72 -20.91
N GLN A 36 4.21 -11.25 -21.95
CA GLN A 36 5.61 -11.62 -22.09
C GLN A 36 6.37 -10.94 -20.95
N GLN A 37 6.78 -11.74 -19.98
CA GLN A 37 7.79 -11.34 -19.03
C GLN A 37 9.09 -11.17 -19.84
N SER A 38 9.70 -9.98 -19.79
CA SER A 38 10.98 -9.76 -20.46
C SER A 38 11.98 -10.81 -19.97
N THR A 39 12.56 -11.55 -20.91
CA THR A 39 13.60 -12.54 -20.65
C THR A 39 14.88 -11.89 -20.14
N ILE A 40 15.05 -10.58 -20.37
CA ILE A 40 16.22 -9.80 -20.00
C ILE A 40 15.78 -8.53 -19.25
N ILE A 41 16.52 -8.16 -18.20
CA ILE A 41 16.43 -6.86 -17.54
C ILE A 41 17.81 -6.19 -17.62
N THR A 42 17.85 -4.90 -17.90
CA THR A 42 19.07 -4.12 -18.10
C THR A 42 19.08 -2.87 -17.25
N HIS A 43 20.29 -2.42 -16.90
CA HIS A 43 20.53 -1.10 -16.35
C HIS A 43 21.96 -0.67 -16.66
N SER A 44 22.11 0.44 -17.39
CA SER A 44 23.41 0.85 -17.92
C SER A 44 24.06 -0.30 -18.71
N ASP A 45 25.23 -0.78 -18.31
CA ASP A 45 25.95 -1.88 -18.97
C ASP A 45 25.66 -3.28 -18.37
N ILE A 46 24.80 -3.36 -17.35
CA ILE A 46 24.48 -4.63 -16.67
C ILE A 46 23.27 -5.27 -17.35
N ILE A 47 23.42 -6.56 -17.69
CA ILE A 47 22.38 -7.39 -18.28
C ILE A 47 22.09 -8.55 -17.34
N ALA A 48 20.83 -8.66 -16.91
CA ALA A 48 20.33 -9.72 -16.03
C ALA A 48 19.38 -10.64 -16.80
N THR A 49 19.69 -11.92 -16.83
CA THR A 49 18.96 -12.93 -17.59
C THR A 49 18.26 -13.93 -16.68
N THR A 50 18.89 -14.31 -15.56
CA THR A 50 18.33 -15.23 -14.57
C THR A 50 17.46 -14.49 -13.55
N ASN A 51 16.52 -15.19 -12.90
CA ASN A 51 15.67 -14.57 -11.88
C ASN A 51 16.48 -13.95 -10.71
N PRO A 52 17.52 -14.62 -10.15
CA PRO A 52 18.34 -14.01 -9.11
C PRO A 52 19.07 -12.75 -9.58
N GLU A 53 19.64 -12.75 -10.79
CA GLU A 53 20.28 -11.56 -11.37
C GLU A 53 19.30 -10.40 -11.48
N LYS A 54 18.08 -10.67 -11.97
CA LYS A 54 17.04 -9.66 -12.12
C LYS A 54 16.65 -9.06 -10.77
N VAL A 55 16.41 -9.91 -9.77
CA VAL A 55 16.06 -9.47 -8.41
C VAL A 55 17.16 -8.62 -7.81
N ASN A 56 18.42 -9.06 -7.92
CA ASN A 56 19.57 -8.31 -7.40
C ASN A 56 19.75 -6.97 -8.13
N LEU A 57 19.52 -6.92 -9.45
CA LEU A 57 19.58 -5.70 -10.23
C LEU A 57 18.48 -4.70 -9.82
N PHE A 58 17.24 -5.17 -9.65
CA PHE A 58 16.15 -4.35 -9.11
C PHE A 58 16.47 -3.85 -7.71
N ASN A 59 16.95 -4.71 -6.82
CA ASN A 59 17.28 -4.34 -5.45
C ASN A 59 18.37 -3.27 -5.42
N SER A 60 19.47 -3.48 -6.15
CA SER A 60 20.58 -2.53 -6.22
C SER A 60 20.15 -1.16 -6.76
N TYR A 61 19.33 -1.15 -7.82
CA TYR A 61 18.81 0.09 -8.40
C TYR A 61 17.81 0.81 -7.46
N PHE A 62 16.88 0.08 -6.85
CA PHE A 62 15.92 0.68 -5.93
C PHE A 62 16.61 1.20 -4.67
N SER A 63 17.55 0.45 -4.09
CA SER A 63 18.32 0.90 -2.94
C SER A 63 19.15 2.15 -3.24
N SER A 64 19.77 2.24 -4.43
CA SER A 64 20.57 3.42 -4.78
C SER A 64 19.75 4.70 -4.97
N ALA A 65 18.47 4.57 -5.34
CA ALA A 65 17.53 5.69 -5.38
C ALA A 65 17.16 6.21 -3.98
N PHE A 66 17.33 5.40 -2.93
CA PHE A 66 17.14 5.80 -1.53
C PHE A 66 18.46 6.27 -0.92
N GLN A 67 18.76 7.56 -1.05
CA GLN A 67 19.85 8.19 -0.31
C GLN A 67 19.29 8.79 0.99
N PRO A 68 19.55 8.20 2.18
CA PRO A 68 19.23 8.88 3.43
C PRO A 68 20.05 10.17 3.47
N LYS A 69 19.38 11.33 3.37
CA LYS A 69 20.05 12.62 3.54
C LYS A 69 20.65 12.65 4.94
N SER A 70 21.99 12.62 5.02
CA SER A 70 22.75 12.74 6.27
C SER A 70 22.54 14.09 6.94
N ASP A 71 22.17 15.11 6.17
CA ASP A 71 21.98 16.48 6.66
C ASP A 71 20.61 16.99 6.22
N ARG A 72 19.57 16.61 6.96
CA ARG A 72 18.43 17.52 7.06
C ARG A 72 18.89 18.58 8.06
N THR A 73 19.29 19.76 7.58
CA THR A 73 19.12 20.97 8.38
C THR A 73 17.68 20.93 8.85
N CYS A 74 17.49 20.65 10.14
CA CYS A 74 16.19 20.80 10.77
C CYS A 74 15.78 22.23 10.41
N PHE A 75 14.70 22.40 9.65
CA PHE A 75 14.16 23.75 9.50
C PHE A 75 13.91 24.21 10.92
N GLU A 76 14.61 25.28 11.33
CA GLU A 76 14.26 25.96 12.56
C GLU A 76 12.83 26.42 12.37
N PHE A 77 11.91 25.63 12.92
CA PHE A 77 10.55 26.07 13.11
C PHE A 77 10.69 27.23 14.07
N ASN A 78 10.71 28.45 13.52
CA ASN A 78 10.44 29.64 14.31
C ASN A 78 9.16 29.31 15.06
N ASP A 79 9.24 29.37 16.39
CA ASP A 79 8.14 29.09 17.31
C ASP A 79 6.99 30.04 16.98
N ALA A 80 6.19 29.63 16.00
CA ALA A 80 5.09 30.40 15.49
C ALA A 80 3.97 30.21 16.50
N SER A 81 3.88 31.18 17.41
CA SER A 81 2.64 31.72 17.97
C SER A 81 1.49 30.72 18.04
N GLU A 82 1.20 30.20 19.24
CA GLU A 82 -0.05 29.51 19.59
C GLU A 82 -0.57 28.58 18.49
N THR A 83 0.17 27.51 18.19
CA THR A 83 -0.41 26.44 17.37
C THR A 83 -1.61 25.86 18.12
N VAL A 84 -2.82 26.05 17.58
CA VAL A 84 -4.11 25.54 18.11
C VAL A 84 -4.18 23.99 18.11
N MET A 85 -3.12 23.31 17.68
CA MET A 85 -3.06 21.84 17.63
C MET A 85 -2.73 21.24 18.99
N GLN A 86 -3.75 21.07 19.82
CA GLN A 86 -3.69 20.22 21.02
C GLN A 86 -3.91 18.74 20.65
N ILE A 87 -2.92 18.11 20.01
CA ILE A 87 -2.83 16.63 20.00
C ILE A 87 -1.76 16.26 21.03
N SER A 88 -2.14 16.28 22.30
CA SER A 88 -1.23 15.88 23.38
C SER A 88 -1.07 14.36 23.47
N GLU A 89 -2.14 13.62 23.13
CA GLU A 89 -2.16 12.16 23.22
C GLU A 89 -3.20 11.56 22.27
N ILE A 90 -2.81 10.48 21.58
CA ILE A 90 -3.74 9.67 20.78
C ILE A 90 -4.01 8.38 21.56
N GLN A 91 -5.22 8.25 22.10
CA GLN A 91 -5.73 7.02 22.68
C GLN A 91 -6.81 6.46 21.77
N LEU A 92 -6.54 5.31 21.16
CA LEU A 92 -7.46 4.60 20.28
C LEU A 92 -8.46 3.79 21.11
N GLU A 93 -9.67 3.68 20.62
CA GLU A 93 -10.71 2.82 21.14
C GLU A 93 -10.86 1.55 20.29
N THR A 94 -11.35 0.48 20.91
CA THR A 94 -11.52 -0.83 20.26
C THR A 94 -12.47 -0.79 19.06
N ASN A 95 -13.54 0.02 19.13
CA ASN A 95 -14.48 0.26 18.03
C ASN A 95 -13.78 0.84 16.80
N GLU A 96 -12.89 1.84 16.96
CA GLU A 96 -12.18 2.47 15.85
C GLU A 96 -11.26 1.50 15.13
N VAL A 97 -10.58 0.63 15.89
CA VAL A 97 -9.76 -0.44 15.33
C VAL A 97 -10.65 -1.43 14.57
N CYS A 98 -11.79 -1.80 15.14
CA CYS A 98 -12.75 -2.71 14.52
C CYS A 98 -13.31 -2.15 13.20
N GLU A 99 -13.68 -0.88 13.17
CA GLU A 99 -14.15 -0.19 11.96
C GLU A 99 -13.09 -0.19 10.86
N CYS A 100 -11.83 0.05 11.21
CA CYS A 100 -10.71 -0.03 10.27
C CYS A 100 -10.51 -1.46 9.72
N LEU A 101 -10.74 -2.49 10.53
CA LEU A 101 -10.63 -3.89 10.12
C LEU A 101 -11.79 -4.33 9.21
N ILE A 102 -13.02 -3.96 9.55
CA ILE A 102 -14.22 -4.31 8.76
C ILE A 102 -14.20 -3.65 7.39
N THR A 103 -13.58 -2.47 7.27
CA THR A 103 -13.46 -1.74 5.99
C THR A 103 -12.30 -2.20 5.11
N LEU A 104 -11.51 -3.20 5.54
CA LEU A 104 -10.42 -3.74 4.73
C LEU A 104 -10.89 -4.26 3.36
N ASP A 105 -10.12 -3.90 2.34
CA ASP A 105 -10.24 -4.46 1.00
C ASP A 105 -9.55 -5.84 0.95
N THR A 106 -10.37 -6.89 0.86
CA THR A 106 -9.91 -8.28 0.88
C THR A 106 -9.18 -8.72 -0.39
N THR A 107 -9.15 -7.87 -1.42
CA THR A 107 -8.43 -8.13 -2.67
C THR A 107 -6.96 -7.68 -2.62
N LYS A 108 -6.54 -6.96 -1.57
CA LYS A 108 -5.16 -6.48 -1.42
C LYS A 108 -4.22 -7.62 -1.03
N ALA A 109 -2.99 -7.54 -1.55
CA ALA A 109 -1.91 -8.44 -1.20
C ALA A 109 -1.46 -8.26 0.26
N CYS A 110 -1.07 -9.37 0.90
CA CYS A 110 -0.47 -9.36 2.24
C CYS A 110 0.99 -8.86 2.21
N GLY A 111 1.49 -8.49 3.39
CA GLY A 111 2.87 -8.11 3.60
C GLY A 111 3.76 -9.33 3.87
N PRO A 112 4.96 -9.11 4.44
CA PRO A 112 5.89 -10.18 4.80
C PRO A 112 5.37 -11.15 5.87
N ASP A 113 4.34 -10.75 6.62
CA ASP A 113 3.67 -11.57 7.64
C ASP A 113 2.70 -12.60 7.03
N GLU A 114 2.44 -12.50 5.72
CA GLU A 114 1.54 -13.38 4.96
C GLU A 114 0.08 -13.40 5.45
N ILE A 115 -0.30 -12.49 6.36
CA ILE A 115 -1.66 -12.41 6.90
C ILE A 115 -2.59 -11.73 5.88
N PRO A 116 -3.62 -12.40 5.33
CA PRO A 116 -4.53 -11.80 4.36
C PRO A 116 -5.53 -10.84 5.03
N ALA A 117 -5.91 -9.77 4.31
CA ALA A 117 -6.94 -8.83 4.75
C ALA A 117 -8.27 -9.52 5.10
N ARG A 118 -8.60 -10.60 4.37
CA ARG A 118 -9.80 -11.41 4.62
C ARG A 118 -9.88 -11.92 6.04
N ILE A 119 -8.79 -12.50 6.56
CA ILE A 119 -8.76 -13.08 7.90
C ILE A 119 -8.94 -11.98 8.95
N LEU A 120 -8.23 -10.86 8.78
CA LEU A 120 -8.33 -9.72 9.68
C LEU A 120 -9.74 -9.11 9.72
N LYS A 121 -10.41 -9.07 8.58
CA LYS A 121 -11.78 -8.56 8.45
C LYS A 121 -12.82 -9.52 9.03
N GLU A 122 -12.68 -10.81 8.77
CA GLU A 122 -13.61 -11.84 9.27
C GLU A 122 -13.49 -12.04 10.78
N CYS A 123 -12.30 -11.81 11.36
CA CYS A 123 -12.05 -11.89 12.81
C CYS A 123 -11.99 -10.52 13.50
N ALA A 124 -12.54 -9.47 12.87
CA ALA A 124 -12.36 -8.09 13.33
C ALA A 124 -12.81 -7.89 14.77
N LEU A 125 -13.98 -8.41 15.15
CA LEU A 125 -14.57 -8.25 16.48
C LEU A 125 -13.66 -8.85 17.57
N GLU A 126 -13.08 -10.01 17.30
CA GLU A 126 -12.28 -10.78 18.24
C GLU A 126 -10.87 -10.20 18.42
N ILE A 127 -10.26 -9.70 17.34
CA ILE A 127 -8.86 -9.23 17.38
C ILE A 127 -8.73 -7.76 17.75
N SER A 128 -9.78 -6.96 17.56
CA SER A 128 -9.75 -5.50 17.81
C SER A 128 -9.27 -5.11 19.21
N PRO A 129 -9.72 -5.76 20.31
CA PRO A 129 -9.27 -5.39 21.65
C PRO A 129 -7.76 -5.55 21.83
N SER A 130 -7.21 -6.66 21.32
CA SER A 130 -5.78 -6.97 21.39
C SER A 130 -4.95 -6.00 20.54
N LEU A 131 -5.41 -5.71 19.32
CA LEU A 131 -4.74 -4.75 18.44
C LEU A 131 -4.81 -3.33 18.99
N CYS A 132 -5.93 -2.91 19.56
CA CYS A 132 -6.08 -1.62 20.22
C CYS A 132 -5.07 -1.44 21.36
N SER A 133 -4.95 -2.44 22.24
CA SER A 133 -3.94 -2.44 23.31
C SER A 133 -2.51 -2.35 22.77
N LEU A 134 -2.20 -3.10 21.71
CA LEU A 134 -0.91 -3.07 21.04
C LEU A 134 -0.61 -1.70 20.41
N PHE A 135 -1.58 -1.11 19.71
CA PHE A 135 -1.42 0.20 19.08
C PHE A 135 -1.23 1.31 20.12
N ASN A 136 -2.04 1.34 21.17
CA ASN A 136 -1.89 2.34 22.24
C ASN A 136 -0.55 2.17 22.99
N THR A 137 -0.08 0.94 23.18
CA THR A 137 1.25 0.68 23.74
C THR A 137 2.34 1.24 22.82
N SER A 138 2.27 0.94 21.51
CA SER A 138 3.19 1.44 20.49
C SER A 138 3.23 2.97 20.43
N LEU A 139 2.06 3.63 20.47
CA LEU A 139 1.92 5.08 20.52
C LEU A 139 2.53 5.67 21.79
N LYS A 140 2.24 5.08 22.96
CA LYS A 140 2.73 5.54 24.26
C LYS A 140 4.25 5.47 24.38
N ILE A 141 4.88 4.42 23.86
CA ILE A 141 6.35 4.27 23.88
C ILE A 141 7.04 4.96 22.69
N GLY A 142 6.27 5.48 21.73
CA GLY A 142 6.81 6.09 20.51
C GLY A 142 7.58 5.12 19.61
N LYS A 143 7.26 3.82 19.64
CA LYS A 143 7.97 2.78 18.87
C LYS A 143 7.00 1.81 18.20
N VAL A 144 7.03 1.79 16.86
CA VAL A 144 6.36 0.75 16.07
C VAL A 144 7.15 -0.57 16.08
N PRO A 145 6.47 -1.74 16.06
CA PRO A 145 7.13 -3.05 15.98
C PRO A 145 8.11 -3.14 14.80
N ASP A 146 9.27 -3.77 15.02
CA ASP A 146 10.31 -3.86 14.00
C ASP A 146 9.87 -4.71 12.79
N GLU A 147 8.99 -5.69 13.00
CA GLU A 147 8.36 -6.46 11.92
C GLU A 147 7.49 -5.60 11.01
N TRP A 148 6.85 -4.55 11.52
CA TRP A 148 6.01 -3.65 10.71
C TRP A 148 6.83 -2.67 9.86
N LYS A 149 8.12 -2.53 10.14
CA LYS A 149 9.07 -1.75 9.33
C LYS A 149 9.55 -2.52 8.10
N LYS A 150 9.32 -3.84 8.04
CA LYS A 150 9.70 -4.68 6.90
C LYS A 150 8.62 -4.64 5.82
N SER A 151 9.03 -4.75 4.56
CA SER A 151 8.10 -4.80 3.43
C SER A 151 8.62 -5.68 2.31
N ASN A 152 7.70 -6.28 1.56
CA ASN A 152 8.02 -6.93 0.29
C ASN A 152 8.01 -5.88 -0.81
N VAL A 153 9.16 -5.63 -1.44
CA VAL A 153 9.28 -4.65 -2.53
C VAL A 153 8.97 -5.32 -3.86
N THR A 154 7.89 -4.88 -4.51
CA THR A 154 7.47 -5.39 -5.82
C THR A 154 7.75 -4.35 -6.91
N PRO A 155 8.48 -4.70 -7.98
CA PRO A 155 8.67 -3.81 -9.13
C PRO A 155 7.39 -3.70 -9.96
N VAL A 156 6.86 -2.49 -10.13
CA VAL A 156 5.69 -2.20 -10.98
C VAL A 156 6.12 -1.38 -12.18
N HIS A 157 5.91 -1.92 -13.38
CA HIS A 157 6.24 -1.24 -14.64
C HIS A 157 5.45 0.06 -14.78
N LYS A 158 6.15 1.17 -15.08
CA LYS A 158 5.57 2.49 -15.26
C LYS A 158 5.23 2.75 -16.73
N ARG A 159 6.25 2.77 -17.60
CA ARG A 159 6.16 3.08 -19.05
C ARG A 159 7.45 2.65 -19.76
N ASP A 160 7.53 2.84 -21.08
CA ASP A 160 8.72 2.56 -21.88
C ASP A 160 9.15 1.08 -21.84
N SER A 161 10.39 0.76 -22.23
CA SER A 161 10.88 -0.64 -22.30
C SER A 161 10.76 -1.37 -20.95
N ARG A 162 10.23 -2.60 -20.98
CA ARG A 162 10.16 -3.53 -19.84
C ARG A 162 11.51 -4.15 -19.50
N GLU A 163 12.51 -3.97 -20.34
CA GLU A 163 13.84 -4.47 -20.10
C GLU A 163 14.61 -3.54 -19.17
N ASN A 164 14.40 -2.23 -19.22
CA ASN A 164 15.17 -1.31 -18.37
C ASN A 164 14.58 -1.22 -16.94
N VAL A 165 15.40 -1.48 -15.92
CA VAL A 165 15.04 -1.39 -14.49
C VAL A 165 14.50 -0.01 -14.10
N SER A 166 14.98 1.08 -14.74
CA SER A 166 14.59 2.46 -14.41
C SER A 166 13.14 2.78 -14.74
N ASN A 167 12.52 1.93 -15.56
CA ASN A 167 11.14 2.05 -15.99
C ASN A 167 10.15 1.40 -15.02
N TYR A 168 10.62 0.96 -13.85
CA TYR A 168 9.81 0.36 -12.81
C TYR A 168 9.81 1.25 -11.55
N ARG A 169 8.70 1.19 -10.81
CA ARG A 169 8.58 1.80 -9.49
C ARG A 169 8.64 0.69 -8.43
N PRO A 170 9.37 0.90 -7.31
CA PRO A 170 9.24 0.04 -6.16
C PRO A 170 7.90 0.30 -5.47
N ILE A 171 7.11 -0.76 -5.24
CA ILE A 171 5.92 -0.71 -4.38
C ILE A 171 6.19 -1.58 -3.15
N SER A 172 6.17 -0.96 -1.97
CA SER A 172 6.34 -1.65 -0.69
C SER A 172 5.02 -2.21 -0.18
N LEU A 173 4.95 -3.53 -0.06
CA LEU A 173 3.86 -4.23 0.60
C LEU A 173 4.20 -4.40 2.07
N LEU A 174 3.65 -3.53 2.91
CA LEU A 174 3.73 -3.58 4.38
C LEU A 174 2.70 -4.55 4.97
N SER A 175 2.93 -4.97 6.22
CA SER A 175 1.92 -5.65 7.05
C SER A 175 0.59 -4.88 7.03
N ILE A 176 -0.51 -5.61 6.88
CA ILE A 176 -1.84 -5.01 6.86
C ILE A 176 -2.18 -4.43 8.23
N ILE A 177 -1.71 -5.05 9.31
CA ILE A 177 -1.91 -4.56 10.68
C ILE A 177 -1.23 -3.20 10.88
N SER A 178 -0.02 -3.00 10.34
CA SER A 178 0.64 -1.67 10.34
C SER A 178 -0.23 -0.61 9.67
N LYS A 179 -0.81 -0.93 8.51
CA LYS A 179 -1.70 -0.02 7.76
C LYS A 179 -2.99 0.27 8.50
N VAL A 180 -3.50 -0.68 9.30
CA VAL A 180 -4.65 -0.46 10.19
C VAL A 180 -4.29 0.57 11.26
N MET A 181 -3.14 0.43 11.92
CA MET A 181 -2.65 1.43 12.90
C MET A 181 -2.51 2.82 12.25
N GLU A 182 -1.87 2.89 11.08
CA GLU A 182 -1.72 4.14 10.31
C GLU A 182 -3.08 4.76 9.97
N ARG A 183 -4.09 3.95 9.61
CA ARG A 183 -5.46 4.42 9.34
C ARG A 183 -6.12 4.97 10.59
N CYS A 184 -6.00 4.29 11.74
CA CYS A 184 -6.54 4.78 13.00
C CYS A 184 -5.94 6.15 13.37
N ILE A 185 -4.61 6.29 13.25
CA ILE A 185 -3.91 7.57 13.50
C ILE A 185 -4.37 8.64 12.51
N HIS A 186 -4.44 8.30 11.21
CA HIS A 186 -4.92 9.20 10.18
C HIS A 186 -6.32 9.74 10.52
N ASN A 187 -7.25 8.88 10.95
CA ASN A 187 -8.62 9.30 11.28
C ASN A 187 -8.68 10.30 12.45
N ARG A 188 -7.70 10.26 13.37
CA ARG A 188 -7.56 11.23 14.47
C ARG A 188 -6.87 12.53 14.06
N VAL A 189 -5.81 12.41 13.26
CA VAL A 189 -4.91 13.53 12.95
C VAL A 189 -5.41 14.35 11.76
N TYR A 190 -5.92 13.68 10.73
CA TYR A 190 -6.29 14.33 9.47
C TYR A 190 -7.38 15.40 9.61
N PRO A 191 -8.46 15.22 10.38
CA PRO A 191 -9.47 16.27 10.55
C PRO A 191 -8.88 17.59 11.07
N ILE A 192 -7.91 17.52 11.97
CA ILE A 192 -7.22 18.68 12.54
C ILE A 192 -6.31 19.31 11.49
N LEU A 193 -5.52 18.49 10.78
CA LEU A 193 -4.62 18.98 9.74
C LEU A 193 -5.37 19.59 8.55
N SER A 194 -6.48 18.98 8.12
CA SER A 194 -7.25 19.39 6.95
C SER A 194 -7.74 20.84 7.03
N ALA A 195 -8.02 21.34 8.24
CA ALA A 195 -8.40 22.74 8.47
C ALA A 195 -7.25 23.74 8.24
N LEU A 196 -6.00 23.26 8.31
CA LEU A 196 -4.78 24.06 8.17
C LEU A 196 -4.15 23.94 6.78
N ILE A 197 -4.55 22.94 5.99
CA ILE A 197 -4.00 22.73 4.65
C ILE A 197 -4.52 23.82 3.71
N ASN A 198 -3.60 24.35 2.89
CA ASN A 198 -3.93 25.35 1.88
C ASN A 198 -4.96 24.80 0.88
N LYS A 199 -5.96 25.62 0.51
CA LYS A 199 -7.01 25.28 -0.47
C LYS A 199 -6.48 24.90 -1.86
N THR A 200 -5.26 25.29 -2.20
CA THR A 200 -4.60 24.92 -3.48
C THR A 200 -3.81 23.62 -3.41
N GLN A 201 -3.76 22.96 -2.24
CA GLN A 201 -3.21 21.62 -2.14
C GLN A 201 -4.20 20.64 -2.74
N HIS A 202 -3.76 19.81 -3.69
CA HIS A 202 -4.63 18.81 -4.32
C HIS A 202 -4.07 17.38 -4.23
N GLY A 203 -2.77 17.25 -3.93
CA GLY A 203 -2.12 15.94 -3.76
C GLY A 203 -2.21 15.47 -2.31
N PHE A 204 -2.54 14.19 -2.12
CA PHE A 204 -2.52 13.53 -0.80
C PHE A 204 -3.39 14.21 0.27
N LEU A 205 -4.48 14.84 -0.17
CA LEU A 205 -5.63 15.17 0.69
C LEU A 205 -6.45 13.91 0.93
#